data_AF-A0A661VKP9-F1
#
_entry.id   AF-A0A661VKP9-F1
#
_cell.length_a   1.000
_cell.length_b   1.000
_cell.length_c   1.000
_cell.angle_alpha   90.00
_cell.angle_beta   90.00
_cell.angle_gamma   90.00
#
_symmetry.space_group_name_H-M   'P 1'
#
loop_
_entity.id
_entity.type
_entity.pdbx_description
1 polymer ?
#
loop_
_entity_poly.entity_id
_entity_poly.type
_entity_poly.pdbx_seq_one_letter_code
_entity_poly.pdbx_strand_id
1 'polypeptide(L)' 'MKKPIIVKIGGSTLGRHDTTLEDLVALQKEGKALVVVHGGGDLITGWLSRQG' A
#
# COMPACT_ATOMS: atom_id res chain seq x y z
N MET A 1 -16.94 15.87 -10.56
CA MET A 1 -15.91 14.79 -10.45
C MET A 1 -16.14 14.01 -9.17
N LYS A 2 -15.99 12.67 -9.17
CA LYS A 2 -16.05 11.87 -7.91
C LYS A 2 -14.85 12.26 -7.03
N LYS A 3 -15.08 12.46 -5.72
CA LYS A 3 -13.99 12.69 -4.74
C LYS A 3 -13.21 11.37 -4.53
N PRO A 4 -11.88 11.34 -4.69
CA PRO A 4 -11.11 10.12 -4.47
C PRO A 4 -10.93 9.83 -2.98
N ILE A 5 -10.81 8.54 -2.66
CA ILE A 5 -10.36 8.03 -1.36
C ILE A 5 -8.84 7.86 -1.45
N ILE A 6 -8.10 8.49 -0.55
CA ILE A 6 -6.65 8.33 -0.46
C ILE A 6 -6.35 7.26 0.58
N VAL A 7 -5.64 6.20 0.19
CA VAL A 7 -5.22 5.12 1.08
C VAL A 7 -3.70 5.13 1.19
N LYS A 8 -3.18 5.33 2.40
CA LYS A 8 -1.74 5.25 2.69
C LYS A 8 -1.39 3.90 3.33
N ILE A 9 -0.57 3.12 2.64
CA ILE A 9 -0.06 1.84 3.13
C ILE A 9 1.34 2.04 3.70
N GLY A 10 1.57 1.59 4.93
CA GLY A 10 2.91 1.55 5.54
C GLY A 10 3.83 0.56 4.81
N GLY A 11 5.12 0.89 4.67
CA GLY A 11 6.07 0.01 3.98
C GLY A 11 6.30 -1.33 4.70
N SER A 12 6.17 -1.34 6.03
CA SER A 12 6.24 -2.54 6.88
C SER A 12 4.94 -3.37 6.84
N THR A 13 3.83 -2.75 6.48
CA THR A 13 2.50 -3.36 6.41
C THR A 13 2.20 -3.92 5.02
N LEU A 14 2.90 -3.44 3.98
CA LEU A 14 2.78 -3.94 2.61
C LEU A 14 3.47 -5.31 2.48
N GLY A 15 2.86 -6.34 3.04
CA GLY A 15 3.39 -7.70 3.13
C GLY A 15 2.35 -8.79 2.85
N ARG A 16 2.82 -10.03 2.77
CA ARG A 16 2.05 -11.21 2.31
C ARG A 16 0.97 -11.71 3.27
N HIS A 17 0.79 -11.08 4.42
CA HIS A 17 -0.10 -11.52 5.51
C HIS A 17 -1.33 -10.60 5.71
N ASP A 18 -1.54 -9.64 4.83
CA ASP A 18 -2.60 -8.64 4.90
C ASP A 18 -3.56 -8.78 3.70
N THR A 19 -4.83 -8.35 3.86
CA THR A 19 -5.87 -8.30 2.82
C THR A 19 -5.97 -6.94 2.12
N THR A 20 -5.08 -5.99 2.44
CA THR A 20 -5.16 -4.61 1.95
C THR A 20 -5.29 -4.51 0.43
N LEU A 21 -4.64 -5.37 -0.35
CA LEU A 21 -4.76 -5.35 -1.82
C LEU A 21 -6.12 -5.87 -2.28
N GLU A 22 -6.61 -6.95 -1.67
CA GLU A 22 -7.93 -7.51 -1.93
C GLU A 22 -9.04 -6.51 -1.60
N ASP A 23 -8.91 -5.77 -0.49
CA ASP A 23 -9.84 -4.74 -0.05
C ASP A 23 -9.83 -3.53 -1.01
N LEU A 24 -8.66 -3.12 -1.49
CA LEU A 24 -8.53 -2.10 -2.53
C LEU A 24 -9.22 -2.52 -3.84
N VAL A 25 -9.09 -3.79 -4.23
CA VAL A 25 -9.77 -4.33 -5.41
C VAL A 25 -11.29 -4.38 -5.19
N ALA A 26 -11.75 -4.77 -4.01
CA ALA A 26 -13.18 -4.77 -3.68
C ALA A 26 -13.78 -3.36 -3.80
N LEU A 27 -13.12 -2.35 -3.21
CA LEU A 27 -13.53 -0.95 -3.30
C LEU A 27 -13.50 -0.42 -4.74
N GLN A 28 -12.51 -0.83 -5.54
CA GLN A 28 -12.44 -0.48 -6.96
C GLN A 28 -13.65 -1.05 -7.73
N LYS A 29 -14.03 -2.31 -7.47
CA LYS A 29 -15.19 -2.97 -8.08
C LYS A 29 -16.51 -2.31 -7.70
N GLU A 30 -16.62 -1.72 -6.51
CA GLU A 30 -17.74 -0.86 -6.11
C GLU A 30 -17.78 0.52 -6.82
N GLY A 31 -16.81 0.80 -7.69
CA GLY A 31 -16.73 2.05 -8.44
C GLY A 31 -16.26 3.24 -7.60
N LYS A 32 -15.55 2.99 -6.49
CA LYS A 32 -14.86 4.05 -5.73
C LYS A 32 -13.63 4.52 -6.50
N ALA A 33 -13.41 5.82 -6.53
CA ALA A 33 -12.17 6.39 -7.03
C ALA A 33 -11.11 6.29 -5.93
N LEU A 34 -10.03 5.55 -6.17
CA LEU A 34 -8.98 5.31 -5.18
C LEU A 34 -7.66 5.93 -5.65
N VAL A 35 -6.88 6.46 -4.72
CA VAL A 35 -5.47 6.80 -4.90
C VAL A 35 -4.70 6.09 -3.81
N VAL A 36 -3.74 5.24 -4.21
CA VAL A 36 -2.95 4.43 -3.29
C VAL A 36 -1.55 5.02 -3.19
N VAL A 37 -1.09 5.24 -1.96
CA VAL A 37 0.27 5.69 -1.65
C VAL A 37 0.91 4.62 -0.77
N HIS A 38 2.14 4.19 -1.05
CA HIS A 38 2.84 3.23 -0.21
C HIS A 38 4.22 3.75 0.23
N GLY A 39 4.75 3.19 1.33
CA GLY A 39 6.15 3.37 1.73
C GLY A 39 7.03 2.19 1.31
N GLY A 40 8.26 2.15 1.80
CA GLY A 40 9.19 1.04 1.58
C GLY A 40 10.34 0.99 2.60
N GLY A 41 10.13 1.56 3.80
CA GLY A 41 11.17 1.74 4.82
C GLY A 41 11.88 0.44 5.19
N ASP A 42 11.13 -0.62 5.49
CA ASP A 42 11.71 -1.93 5.86
C ASP A 42 12.60 -2.51 4.77
N LEU A 43 12.23 -2.37 3.48
CA LEU A 43 13.05 -2.81 2.37
C LEU A 43 14.34 -1.98 2.26
N ILE A 44 14.23 -0.65 2.43
CA ILE A 44 15.39 0.25 2.44
C ILE A 44 16.35 -0.14 3.57
N THR A 45 15.84 -0.31 4.80
CA THR A 45 16.62 -0.77 5.96
C THR A 45 17.30 -2.11 5.66
N GLY A 46 16.58 -3.06 5.06
CA GLY A 46 17.15 -4.35 4.67
C GLY A 46 18.30 -4.22 3.66
N TRP A 47 18.20 -3.31 2.70
CA TRP A 47 19.32 -3.02 1.76
C TRP A 47 20.50 -2.37 2.46
N LEU A 48 20.25 -1.40 3.35
CA LEU A 48 21.31 -0.73 4.11
C LEU A 48 22.10 -1.73 4.95
N SER A 49 21.43 -2.67 5.62
CA SER A 49 22.10 -3.73 6.38
C SER A 49 22.95 -4.69 5.53
N ARG A 50 22.70 -4.80 4.22
CA ARG A 50 23.50 -5.63 3.30
C ARG A 50 24.69 -4.89 2.69
N GLN A 51 24.68 -3.56 2.71
CA GLN A 51 25.75 -2.72 2.17
C GLN A 51 26.75 -2.24 3.24
N GLY A 52 26.53 -2.62 4.50
CA GLY A 52 27.45 -2.39 5.62
C GLY A 52 28.30 -3.62 5.91
#